data_AF-A0A257JX48-F1
#
_entry.id   AF-A0A257JX48-F1
#
_cell.length_a   1.000
_cell.length_b   1.000
_cell.length_c   1.000
_cell.angle_alpha   90.00
_cell.angle_beta   90.00
_cell.angle_gamma   90.00
#
_symmetry.space_group_name_H-M   'P 1'
#
loop_
_entity.id
_entity.type
_entity.pdbx_description
1 polymer ?
#
loop_
_entity_poly.entity_id
_entity_poly.type
_entity_poly.pdbx_seq_one_letter_code
_entity_poly.pdbx_strand_id
1 'polypeptide(L)'
;MTKRLWAADGRPTPPWQLLQADELDLAHARTVPDVLGLPLIVKPPHEGSSIGVTKVQGYSQMLDAVKLAATHDPEVLCEAFITGDEVTCPVLGQGRDAVALPVIKIVAPAGNYDYQNTYLGPSGLPPEEEREIQRIVVAAYRSLGCRGWGRADLMIRASDRQPFLLEMNTSPGMTGHSLVPISARAAGLSYERLCLHLLAHAALDSGAPRV
;
A
#
# COMPACT_ATOMS: atom_id res chain seq x y z
N MET A 1 0.47 13.70 -0.97
CA MET A 1 -0.37 12.50 -1.20
C MET A 1 0.17 11.63 -2.35
N THR A 2 0.63 10.43 -2.03
CA THR A 2 1.25 9.42 -2.93
C THR A 2 0.46 9.16 -4.21
N LYS A 3 -0.87 9.00 -4.10
CA LYS A 3 -1.73 8.66 -5.25
C LYS A 3 -1.77 9.73 -6.35
N ARG A 4 -1.55 11.00 -6.02
CA ARG A 4 -1.45 12.08 -7.03
C ARG A 4 -0.26 11.87 -7.95
N LEU A 5 0.89 11.52 -7.38
CA LEU A 5 2.11 11.25 -8.15
C LEU A 5 1.96 9.99 -9.00
N TRP A 6 1.43 8.92 -8.39
CA TRP A 6 1.14 7.68 -9.10
C TRP A 6 0.17 7.88 -10.27
N ALA A 7 -0.91 8.62 -10.09
CA ALA A 7 -1.84 8.93 -11.17
C ALA A 7 -1.15 9.73 -12.29
N ALA A 8 -0.34 10.75 -11.94
CA ALA A 8 0.41 11.53 -12.92
C ALA A 8 1.41 10.68 -13.73
N ASP A 9 2.01 9.66 -13.11
CA ASP A 9 2.95 8.73 -13.75
C ASP A 9 2.26 7.52 -14.43
N GLY A 10 0.93 7.50 -14.49
CA GLY A 10 0.16 6.39 -15.06
C GLY A 10 0.31 5.08 -14.30
N ARG A 11 0.57 5.14 -12.98
CA ARG A 11 0.59 3.96 -12.10
C ARG A 11 -0.84 3.60 -11.69
N PRO A 12 -1.23 2.32 -11.74
CA PRO A 12 -2.59 1.93 -11.42
C PRO A 12 -2.83 2.07 -9.92
N THR A 13 -3.80 2.90 -9.55
CA THR A 13 -4.32 3.04 -8.19
C THR A 13 -5.84 3.17 -8.28
N PRO A 14 -6.62 2.72 -7.28
CA PRO A 14 -8.07 2.82 -7.36
C PRO A 14 -8.50 4.27 -7.56
N PRO A 15 -9.58 4.56 -8.31
CA PRO A 15 -10.18 5.88 -8.33
C PRO A 15 -10.39 6.40 -6.91
N TRP A 16 -10.05 7.66 -6.67
CA TRP A 16 -10.04 8.23 -5.33
C TRP A 16 -10.50 9.69 -5.33
N GLN A 17 -10.99 10.14 -4.18
CA GLN A 17 -11.28 11.52 -3.85
C GLN A 17 -10.70 11.84 -2.47
N LEU A 18 -10.24 13.07 -2.29
CA LEU A 18 -9.74 13.57 -1.02
C LEU A 18 -10.69 14.66 -0.56
N LEU A 19 -11.32 14.46 0.59
CA LEU A 19 -12.12 15.48 1.25
C LEU A 19 -11.20 16.30 2.16
N GLN A 20 -11.19 17.61 1.97
CA GLN A 20 -10.49 18.56 2.83
C GLN A 20 -11.28 18.80 4.12
N ALA A 21 -10.64 19.45 5.10
CA ALA A 21 -11.24 19.71 6.41
C ALA A 21 -12.57 20.48 6.36
N ASP A 22 -12.76 21.34 5.35
CA ASP A 22 -13.98 22.11 5.09
C ASP A 22 -15.04 21.34 4.28
N GLU A 23 -14.72 20.12 3.82
CA GLU A 23 -15.60 19.24 3.03
C GLU A 23 -16.05 18.00 3.84
N LEU A 24 -15.87 17.99 5.16
CA LEU A 24 -16.19 16.84 6.03
C LEU A 24 -17.66 16.80 6.49
N ASP A 25 -18.54 17.50 5.78
CA ASP A 25 -19.98 17.54 6.06
C ASP A 25 -20.75 16.45 5.29
N LEU A 26 -22.04 16.33 5.62
CA LEU A 26 -22.92 15.35 4.98
C LEU A 26 -23.15 15.62 3.49
N ALA A 27 -23.10 16.89 3.08
CA ALA A 27 -23.41 17.27 1.70
C ALA A 27 -22.32 16.74 0.76
N HIS A 28 -21.04 16.96 1.10
CA HIS A 28 -19.91 16.47 0.34
C HIS A 28 -19.72 14.95 0.48
N ALA A 29 -19.85 14.42 1.71
CA ALA A 29 -19.70 12.97 1.93
C ALA A 29 -20.70 12.14 1.09
N ARG A 30 -21.91 12.66 0.85
CA ARG A 30 -22.93 11.97 0.06
C ARG A 30 -22.67 11.95 -1.44
N THR A 31 -21.84 12.84 -1.99
CA THR A 31 -21.54 12.86 -3.44
C THR A 31 -20.41 11.91 -3.81
N VAL A 32 -19.60 11.46 -2.84
CA VAL A 32 -18.46 10.57 -3.10
C VAL A 32 -18.88 9.26 -3.78
N PRO A 33 -19.95 8.55 -3.34
CA PRO A 33 -20.37 7.32 -4.00
C PRO A 33 -20.91 7.52 -5.43
N ASP A 34 -21.41 8.72 -5.77
CA ASP A 34 -21.84 9.04 -7.14
C ASP A 34 -20.66 9.04 -8.13
N VAL A 35 -19.44 9.31 -7.63
CA VAL A 35 -18.22 9.36 -8.44
C VAL A 35 -17.43 8.06 -8.36
N LEU A 36 -17.28 7.49 -7.16
CA LEU A 36 -16.42 6.32 -6.94
C LEU A 36 -17.17 4.99 -7.03
N GLY A 37 -18.51 5.01 -6.97
CA GLY A 37 -19.33 3.81 -6.83
C GLY A 37 -19.27 3.20 -5.43
N LEU A 38 -20.00 2.10 -5.25
CA LEU A 38 -20.03 1.30 -4.02
C LEU A 38 -19.65 -0.16 -4.31
N PRO A 39 -19.03 -0.86 -3.34
CA PRO A 39 -18.52 -0.32 -2.08
C PRO A 39 -17.27 0.57 -2.27
N LEU A 40 -16.93 1.37 -1.27
CA LEU A 40 -15.72 2.19 -1.24
C LEU A 40 -15.03 2.10 0.12
N ILE A 41 -13.76 2.49 0.19
CA ILE A 41 -12.98 2.63 1.43
C ILE A 41 -12.87 4.10 1.79
N VAL A 42 -13.12 4.44 3.05
CA VAL A 42 -12.84 5.75 3.65
C VAL A 42 -11.73 5.56 4.67
N LYS A 43 -10.67 6.36 4.60
CA LYS A 43 -9.52 6.25 5.51
C LYS A 43 -8.78 7.57 5.72
N PRO A 44 -8.13 7.76 6.89
CA PRO A 44 -7.12 8.80 7.05
C PRO A 44 -5.92 8.55 6.10
N PRO A 45 -5.41 9.57 5.39
CA PRO A 45 -4.30 9.42 4.44
C PRO A 45 -2.93 9.22 5.09
N HIS A 46 -2.72 9.61 6.35
CA HIS A 46 -1.42 9.55 7.02
C HIS A 46 -1.32 8.54 8.18
N GLU A 47 -2.26 7.60 8.27
CA GLU A 47 -2.24 6.53 9.28
C GLU A 47 -1.89 5.17 8.69
N GLY A 48 -1.46 4.27 9.56
CA GLY A 48 -1.20 2.87 9.24
C GLY A 48 -2.08 1.92 10.05
N SER A 49 -1.83 0.61 9.93
CA SER A 49 -2.46 -0.42 10.77
C SER A 49 -3.99 -0.44 10.74
N SER A 50 -4.57 0.00 9.62
CA SER A 50 -6.04 0.08 9.41
C SER A 50 -6.79 0.98 10.40
N ILE A 51 -6.09 1.89 11.09
CA ILE A 51 -6.71 2.85 12.01
C ILE A 51 -7.60 3.82 11.22
N GLY A 52 -8.84 4.00 11.65
CA GLY A 52 -9.80 4.89 11.01
C GLY A 52 -10.30 4.44 9.63
N VAL A 53 -10.00 3.20 9.20
CA VAL A 53 -10.43 2.67 7.89
C VAL A 53 -11.83 2.09 7.99
N THR A 54 -12.72 2.48 7.07
CA THR A 54 -14.09 1.96 6.98
C THR A 54 -14.41 1.52 5.55
N LYS A 55 -14.93 0.29 5.39
CA LYS A 55 -15.56 -0.14 4.14
C LYS A 55 -17.02 0.28 4.11
N VAL A 56 -17.34 1.25 3.27
CA VAL A 56 -18.69 1.78 3.08
C VAL A 56 -19.42 0.98 2.00
N GLN A 57 -20.56 0.41 2.35
CA GLN A 57 -21.45 -0.34 1.47
C GLN A 57 -22.65 0.49 0.97
N GLY A 58 -22.94 1.63 1.60
CA GLY A 58 -24.10 2.45 1.27
C GLY A 58 -23.98 3.89 1.72
N TYR A 59 -24.75 4.78 1.08
CA TYR A 59 -24.78 6.21 1.36
C TYR A 59 -24.99 6.58 2.83
N SER A 60 -25.80 5.79 3.55
CA SER A 60 -26.08 6.03 4.97
C SER A 60 -24.85 5.91 5.88
N GLN A 61 -23.81 5.20 5.44
CA GLN A 61 -22.58 4.99 6.22
C GLN A 61 -21.52 6.07 5.97
N MET A 62 -21.68 6.91 4.94
CA MET A 62 -20.63 7.85 4.51
C MET A 62 -20.24 8.85 5.59
N LEU A 63 -21.21 9.52 6.23
CA LEU A 63 -20.90 10.56 7.22
C LEU A 63 -20.16 9.99 8.43
N ASP A 64 -20.58 8.82 8.92
CA ASP A 64 -19.96 8.20 10.08
C ASP A 64 -18.54 7.72 9.75
N ALA A 65 -18.33 7.18 8.55
CA ALA A 65 -17.01 6.79 8.05
C ALA A 65 -16.07 7.98 7.90
N VAL A 66 -16.54 9.10 7.34
CA VAL A 66 -15.78 10.35 7.19
C VAL A 66 -15.43 10.93 8.56
N LYS A 67 -16.40 10.99 9.48
CA LYS A 67 -16.16 11.47 10.86
C LYS A 67 -15.14 10.62 11.59
N LEU A 68 -15.20 9.30 11.46
CA LEU A 68 -14.23 8.40 12.07
C LEU A 68 -12.83 8.62 11.50
N ALA A 69 -12.67 8.70 10.17
CA ALA A 69 -11.38 9.01 9.57
C ALA A 69 -10.84 10.38 10.04
N ALA A 70 -11.74 11.37 10.15
CA ALA A 70 -11.41 12.72 10.57
C ALA A 70 -10.97 12.85 12.05
N THR A 71 -11.19 11.85 12.90
CA THR A 71 -10.62 11.86 14.25
C THR A 71 -9.12 11.60 14.26
N HIS A 72 -8.57 11.11 13.14
CA HIS A 72 -7.17 10.75 13.00
C HIS A 72 -6.39 11.69 12.08
N ASP A 73 -7.06 12.32 11.12
CA ASP A 73 -6.42 13.17 10.12
C ASP A 73 -7.37 14.32 9.69
N PRO A 74 -6.87 15.56 9.49
CA PRO A 74 -7.70 16.66 8.97
C PRO A 74 -8.20 16.44 7.53
N GLU A 75 -7.58 15.55 6.76
CA GLU A 75 -8.01 15.16 5.42
C GLU A 75 -8.57 13.72 5.43
N VAL A 76 -9.54 13.43 4.56
CA VAL A 76 -10.12 12.09 4.45
C VAL A 76 -10.00 11.57 3.02
N LEU A 77 -9.36 10.42 2.86
CA LEU A 77 -9.20 9.75 1.58
C LEU A 77 -10.33 8.74 1.37
N CYS A 78 -11.07 8.91 0.29
CA CYS A 78 -12.08 7.97 -0.20
C CYS A 78 -11.54 7.29 -1.46
N GLU A 79 -11.61 5.96 -1.54
CA GLU A 79 -11.16 5.21 -2.72
C GLU A 79 -12.14 4.09 -3.09
N ALA A 80 -12.33 3.86 -4.38
CA ALA A 80 -13.16 2.77 -4.87
C ALA A 80 -12.65 1.41 -4.33
N PHE A 81 -13.55 0.56 -3.84
CA PHE A 81 -13.15 -0.74 -3.32
C PHE A 81 -12.81 -1.70 -4.46
N ILE A 82 -11.61 -2.29 -4.43
CA ILE A 82 -11.20 -3.31 -5.39
C ILE A 82 -11.50 -4.69 -4.82
N THR A 83 -12.48 -5.39 -5.39
CA THR A 83 -12.75 -6.80 -5.05
C THR A 83 -11.72 -7.70 -5.72
N GLY A 84 -10.98 -8.48 -4.95
CA GLY A 84 -10.08 -9.50 -5.47
C GLY A 84 -8.99 -9.92 -4.47
N ASP A 85 -7.85 -10.35 -4.98
CA ASP A 85 -6.75 -10.84 -4.15
C ASP A 85 -5.93 -9.68 -3.58
N GLU A 86 -5.61 -9.73 -2.30
CA GLU A 86 -4.67 -8.80 -1.68
C GLU A 86 -3.25 -9.38 -1.74
N VAL A 87 -2.29 -8.54 -2.12
CA VAL A 87 -0.88 -8.93 -2.19
C VAL A 87 0.02 -7.80 -1.72
N THR A 88 1.22 -8.17 -1.30
CA THR A 88 2.26 -7.24 -0.91
C THR A 88 3.56 -7.56 -1.65
N CYS A 89 4.33 -6.52 -1.98
CA CYS A 89 5.59 -6.66 -2.69
C CYS A 89 6.66 -5.76 -2.04
N PRO A 90 7.61 -6.36 -1.31
CA PRO A 90 8.76 -5.62 -0.79
C PRO A 90 9.73 -5.18 -1.89
N VAL A 91 10.40 -4.07 -1.65
CA VAL A 91 11.45 -3.52 -2.55
C VAL A 91 12.69 -3.22 -1.72
N LEU A 92 13.86 -3.56 -2.26
CA LEU A 92 15.17 -3.18 -1.71
C LEU A 92 15.90 -2.25 -2.66
N GLY A 93 16.83 -1.45 -2.14
CA GLY A 93 17.71 -0.59 -2.91
C GLY A 93 17.10 0.78 -3.22
N GLN A 94 17.59 1.42 -4.28
CA GLN A 94 17.17 2.76 -4.69
C GLN A 94 17.46 2.99 -6.17
N GLY A 95 16.74 3.93 -6.80
CA GLY A 95 16.99 4.31 -8.19
C GLY A 95 17.00 3.10 -9.13
N ARG A 96 17.98 3.05 -10.05
CA ARG A 96 18.13 1.96 -11.02
C ARG A 96 18.39 0.58 -10.39
N ASP A 97 18.96 0.57 -9.18
CA ASP A 97 19.32 -0.65 -8.45
C ASP A 97 18.18 -1.14 -7.54
N ALA A 98 17.05 -0.41 -7.51
CA ALA A 98 15.85 -0.86 -6.79
C ALA A 98 15.31 -2.15 -7.40
N VAL A 99 15.08 -3.16 -6.55
CA VAL A 99 14.65 -4.51 -6.92
C VAL A 99 13.48 -4.94 -6.04
N ALA A 100 12.42 -5.45 -6.67
CA ALA A 100 11.31 -6.08 -5.96
C ALA A 100 11.70 -7.49 -5.52
N LEU A 101 11.27 -7.86 -4.32
CA LEU A 101 11.36 -9.22 -3.79
C LEU A 101 10.11 -10.03 -4.20
N PRO A 102 10.09 -11.36 -3.97
CA PRO A 102 8.94 -12.20 -4.27
C PRO A 102 7.64 -11.65 -3.66
N VAL A 103 6.56 -11.70 -4.42
CA VAL A 103 5.25 -11.23 -3.97
C VAL A 103 4.71 -12.19 -2.91
N ILE A 104 4.01 -11.66 -1.91
CA ILE A 104 3.30 -12.45 -0.90
C ILE A 104 1.81 -12.18 -1.04
N LYS A 105 1.01 -13.24 -1.10
CA LYS A 105 -0.45 -13.14 -1.09
C LYS A 105 -0.96 -13.05 0.35
N ILE A 106 -1.79 -12.05 0.61
CA ILE A 106 -2.44 -11.86 1.91
C ILE A 106 -3.78 -12.59 1.87
N VAL A 107 -3.94 -13.55 2.79
CA VAL A 107 -5.18 -14.29 3.01
C VAL A 107 -5.70 -13.95 4.40
N ALA A 108 -6.67 -13.05 4.48
CA ALA A 108 -7.39 -12.72 5.71
C ALA A 108 -8.78 -13.38 5.71
N PRO A 109 -9.00 -14.45 6.49
CA PRO A 109 -10.32 -15.06 6.60
C PRO A 109 -11.35 -14.02 7.11
N ALA A 110 -12.49 -13.90 6.41
CA ALA A 110 -13.59 -13.01 6.75
C ALA A 110 -13.25 -11.51 6.88
N GLY A 111 -12.15 -11.03 6.29
CA GLY A 111 -11.75 -9.62 6.35
C GLY A 111 -11.23 -9.16 7.71
N ASN A 112 -11.01 -10.10 8.64
CA ASN A 112 -10.32 -9.81 9.90
C ASN A 112 -8.81 -9.82 9.64
N TYR A 113 -8.23 -8.62 9.58
CA TYR A 113 -6.79 -8.38 9.65
C TYR A 113 -6.23 -8.60 11.06
N ASP A 114 -6.73 -9.63 11.75
CA ASP A 114 -6.15 -10.00 13.03
C ASP A 114 -4.76 -10.57 12.77
N TYR A 115 -3.76 -10.02 13.45
CA TYR A 115 -2.31 -10.16 13.23
C TYR A 115 -1.81 -11.62 13.14
N GLN A 116 -2.69 -12.60 13.37
CA GLN A 116 -2.39 -14.01 13.57
C GLN A 116 -2.70 -14.92 12.37
N ASN A 117 -3.45 -14.46 11.36
CA ASN A 117 -3.87 -15.35 10.26
C ASN A 117 -3.47 -14.81 8.90
N THR A 118 -2.27 -15.17 8.43
CA THR A 118 -1.97 -15.07 7.00
C THR A 118 -0.89 -16.09 6.62
N TYR A 119 -1.11 -16.83 5.53
CA TYR A 119 -0.13 -17.77 4.99
C TYR A 119 1.09 -17.00 4.46
N LEU A 120 2.29 -17.29 4.97
CA LEU A 120 3.51 -16.50 4.72
C LEU A 120 4.50 -17.30 3.87
N GLY A 121 4.10 -17.57 2.63
CA GLY A 121 4.88 -18.24 1.58
C GLY A 121 4.73 -17.52 0.23
N PRO A 122 5.30 -18.06 -0.87
CA PRO A 122 5.21 -17.48 -2.21
C PRO A 122 3.76 -17.16 -2.60
N SER A 123 3.55 -16.10 -3.38
CA SER A 123 2.23 -15.59 -3.78
C SER A 123 1.27 -16.65 -4.35
N GLY A 124 1.82 -17.69 -5.00
CA GLY A 124 1.06 -18.67 -5.78
C GLY A 124 0.46 -18.09 -7.06
N LEU A 125 0.84 -16.86 -7.43
CA LEU A 125 0.39 -16.21 -8.65
C LEU A 125 1.05 -16.84 -9.89
N PRO A 126 0.41 -16.74 -11.07
CA PRO A 126 1.08 -17.02 -12.32
C PRO A 126 2.36 -16.16 -12.46
N PRO A 127 3.46 -16.72 -13.00
CA PRO A 127 4.74 -16.01 -13.08
C PRO A 127 4.67 -14.67 -13.81
N GLU A 128 3.79 -14.52 -14.79
CA GLU A 128 3.54 -13.28 -15.52
C GLU A 128 2.84 -12.21 -14.68
N GLU A 129 1.88 -12.60 -13.83
CA GLU A 129 1.21 -11.68 -12.92
C GLU A 129 2.20 -11.16 -11.86
N GLU A 130 3.02 -12.06 -11.30
CA GLU A 130 4.04 -11.68 -10.32
C GLU A 130 5.08 -10.72 -10.92
N ARG A 131 5.57 -11.00 -12.14
CA ARG A 131 6.49 -10.09 -12.84
C ARG A 131 5.87 -8.72 -13.11
N GLU A 132 4.59 -8.67 -13.46
CA GLU A 132 3.90 -7.41 -13.73
C GLU A 132 3.73 -6.59 -12.44
N ILE A 133 3.35 -7.24 -11.33
CA ILE A 133 3.28 -6.59 -10.02
C ILE A 133 4.64 -6.03 -9.62
N GLN A 134 5.70 -6.84 -9.72
CA GLN A 134 7.07 -6.39 -9.41
C GLN A 134 7.48 -5.19 -10.27
N ARG A 135 7.16 -5.20 -11.57
CA ARG A 135 7.43 -4.08 -12.49
C ARG A 135 6.70 -2.80 -12.04
N ILE A 136 5.42 -2.90 -11.73
CA ILE A 136 4.59 -1.77 -11.26
C ILE A 136 5.14 -1.21 -9.93
N VAL A 137 5.45 -2.10 -8.99
CA VAL A 137 5.90 -1.75 -7.64
C VAL A 137 7.26 -1.07 -7.67
N VAL A 138 8.23 -1.58 -8.44
CA VAL A 138 9.53 -0.91 -8.61
C VAL A 138 9.36 0.47 -9.24
N ALA A 139 8.48 0.60 -10.24
CA ALA A 139 8.24 1.88 -10.89
C ALA A 139 7.55 2.90 -9.95
N ALA A 140 6.62 2.44 -9.11
CA ALA A 140 5.94 3.25 -8.09
C ALA A 140 6.87 3.66 -6.93
N TYR A 141 7.75 2.75 -6.50
CA TYR A 141 8.78 3.02 -5.49
C TYR A 141 9.78 4.08 -5.98
N ARG A 142 10.22 3.94 -7.24
CA ARG A 142 11.15 4.90 -7.88
C ARG A 142 10.55 6.28 -8.06
N SER A 143 9.27 6.39 -8.45
CA SER A 143 8.66 7.71 -8.64
C SER A 143 8.56 8.51 -7.35
N LEU A 144 8.36 7.83 -6.22
CA LEU A 144 8.35 8.44 -4.90
C LEU A 144 9.75 8.78 -4.37
N GLY A 145 10.82 8.46 -5.11
CA GLY A 145 12.20 8.68 -4.66
C GLY A 145 12.59 7.82 -3.45
N CYS A 146 11.92 6.68 -3.23
CA CYS A 146 12.20 5.83 -2.09
C CYS A 146 13.61 5.21 -2.16
N ARG A 147 14.18 4.94 -0.98
CA ARG A 147 15.51 4.33 -0.80
C ARG A 147 15.54 3.34 0.36
N GLY A 148 16.54 2.45 0.36
CA GLY A 148 16.73 1.46 1.40
C GLY A 148 15.81 0.27 1.22
N TRP A 149 14.67 0.26 1.90
CA TRP A 149 13.62 -0.73 1.67
C TRP A 149 12.24 -0.12 1.75
N GLY A 150 11.27 -0.82 1.20
CA GLY A 150 9.86 -0.49 1.36
C GLY A 150 8.99 -1.67 1.04
N ARG A 151 7.68 -1.46 1.15
CA ARG A 151 6.66 -2.47 0.86
C ARG A 151 5.47 -1.79 0.22
N ALA A 152 5.13 -2.21 -1.00
CA ALA A 152 3.88 -1.80 -1.62
C ALA A 152 2.80 -2.82 -1.31
N ASP A 153 1.60 -2.34 -1.00
CA ASP A 153 0.42 -3.17 -0.82
C ASP A 153 -0.55 -2.91 -1.98
N LEU A 154 -1.13 -3.98 -2.53
CA LEU A 154 -1.90 -3.96 -3.76
C LEU A 154 -3.13 -4.85 -3.68
N MET A 155 -4.14 -4.51 -4.47
CA MET A 155 -5.25 -5.39 -4.80
C MET A 155 -5.16 -5.83 -6.26
N ILE A 156 -5.35 -7.11 -6.51
CA ILE A 156 -5.52 -7.67 -7.86
C ILE A 156 -7.02 -7.85 -8.08
N ARG A 157 -7.60 -7.06 -8.98
CA ARG A 157 -9.04 -7.08 -9.24
C ARG A 157 -9.48 -8.43 -9.82
N ALA A 158 -10.55 -9.01 -9.26
CA ALA A 158 -11.01 -10.35 -9.63
C ALA A 158 -11.52 -10.44 -11.08
N SER A 159 -12.11 -9.37 -11.62
CA SER A 159 -12.76 -9.39 -12.94
C SER A 159 -11.78 -9.49 -14.11
N ASP A 160 -10.58 -8.93 -13.98
CA ASP A 160 -9.62 -8.79 -15.08
C ASP A 160 -8.16 -8.97 -14.65
N ARG A 161 -7.92 -9.36 -13.39
CA ARG A 161 -6.60 -9.55 -12.80
C ARG A 161 -5.71 -8.29 -12.81
N GLN A 162 -6.29 -7.10 -12.96
CA GLN A 162 -5.51 -5.86 -12.96
C GLN A 162 -5.03 -5.52 -11.54
N PRO A 163 -3.73 -5.27 -11.31
CA PRO A 163 -3.20 -4.85 -10.01
C PRO A 163 -3.38 -3.34 -9.79
N PHE A 164 -3.71 -2.97 -8.56
CA PHE A 164 -3.91 -1.59 -8.10
C PHE A 164 -3.09 -1.32 -6.84
N LEU A 165 -2.24 -0.30 -6.88
CA LEU A 165 -1.47 0.15 -5.73
C LEU A 165 -2.36 0.84 -4.70
N LEU A 166 -2.38 0.30 -3.48
CA LEU A 166 -3.09 0.89 -2.35
C LEU A 166 -2.22 1.95 -1.68
N GLU A 167 -1.01 1.55 -1.26
CA GLU A 167 -0.08 2.35 -0.47
C GLU A 167 1.38 1.88 -0.63
N MET A 168 2.31 2.74 -0.19
CA MET A 168 3.74 2.46 -0.11
C MET A 168 4.21 2.71 1.32
N ASN A 169 4.68 1.64 1.97
CA ASN A 169 5.27 1.67 3.30
C ASN A 169 6.79 1.84 3.17
N THR A 170 7.31 2.98 3.61
CA THR A 170 8.76 3.31 3.55
C THR A 170 9.55 2.89 4.79
N SER A 171 8.86 2.43 5.84
CA SER A 171 9.45 1.82 7.03
C SER A 171 8.62 0.61 7.49
N PRO A 172 8.48 -0.44 6.64
CA PRO A 172 7.69 -1.61 6.98
C PRO A 172 8.36 -2.41 8.10
N GLY A 173 7.55 -3.22 8.80
CA GLY A 173 8.02 -4.08 9.89
C GLY A 173 9.18 -5.00 9.49
N MET A 174 10.09 -5.22 10.44
CA MET A 174 11.32 -5.98 10.27
C MET A 174 11.48 -7.11 11.30
N THR A 175 10.42 -7.52 12.00
CA THR A 175 10.49 -8.72 12.86
C THR A 175 10.57 -9.99 12.02
N GLY A 176 10.96 -11.13 12.61
CA GLY A 176 11.02 -12.41 11.87
C GLY A 176 9.70 -12.86 11.22
N HIS A 177 8.56 -12.34 11.71
CA HIS A 177 7.22 -12.58 11.19
C HIS A 177 6.73 -11.48 10.22
N SER A 178 7.54 -10.46 9.97
CA SER A 178 7.19 -9.36 9.07
C SER A 178 7.36 -9.76 7.60
N LEU A 179 6.50 -9.20 6.75
CA LEU A 179 6.38 -9.53 5.33
C LEU A 179 7.69 -9.30 4.55
N VAL A 180 8.48 -8.28 4.88
CA VAL A 180 9.76 -8.00 4.21
C VAL A 180 10.80 -9.11 4.48
N PRO A 181 11.14 -9.45 5.75
CA PRO A 181 11.97 -10.62 6.05
C PRO A 181 11.47 -11.94 5.46
N ILE A 182 10.16 -12.16 5.39
CA ILE A 182 9.57 -13.38 4.82
C ILE A 182 9.82 -13.46 3.31
N SER A 183 9.55 -12.37 2.58
CA SER A 183 9.81 -12.28 1.14
C SER A 183 11.30 -12.41 0.83
N ALA A 184 12.17 -11.76 1.62
CA ALA A 184 13.62 -11.87 1.49
C ALA A 184 14.11 -13.32 1.64
N ARG A 185 13.58 -14.05 2.62
CA ARG A 185 13.90 -15.47 2.84
C ARG A 185 13.49 -16.34 1.66
N ALA A 186 12.32 -16.07 1.06
CA ALA A 186 11.88 -16.75 -0.16
C ALA A 186 12.82 -16.50 -1.36
N ALA A 187 13.50 -15.35 -1.37
CA ALA A 187 14.57 -15.03 -2.33
C ALA A 187 15.97 -15.56 -1.93
N GLY A 188 16.08 -16.37 -0.87
CA GLY A 188 17.35 -16.91 -0.39
C GLY A 188 18.20 -15.94 0.43
N LEU A 189 17.64 -14.79 0.85
CA LEU A 189 18.31 -13.81 1.70
C LEU A 189 17.95 -14.04 3.18
N SER A 190 18.93 -14.43 4.01
CA SER A 190 18.70 -14.59 5.45
C SER A 190 18.37 -13.25 6.11
N TYR A 191 17.75 -13.29 7.30
CA TYR A 191 17.41 -12.07 8.04
C TYR A 191 18.65 -11.23 8.38
N GLU A 192 19.72 -11.88 8.83
CA GLU A 192 20.99 -11.23 9.15
C GLU A 192 21.60 -10.57 7.91
N ARG A 193 21.57 -11.27 6.76
CA ARG A 193 22.06 -10.74 5.49
C ARG A 193 21.20 -9.58 4.99
N LEU A 194 19.88 -9.62 5.20
CA LEU A 194 18.99 -8.50 4.91
C LEU A 194 19.36 -7.29 5.79
N CYS A 195 19.49 -7.45 7.11
CA CYS A 195 19.86 -6.37 8.02
C CYS A 195 21.22 -5.75 7.65
N LEU A 196 22.23 -6.57 7.35
CA LEU A 196 23.54 -6.10 6.91
C LEU A 196 23.48 -5.40 5.55
N HIS A 197 22.66 -5.89 4.62
CA HIS A 197 22.43 -5.23 3.33
C HIS A 197 21.83 -3.83 3.54
N LEU A 198 20.76 -3.71 4.33
CA LEU A 198 20.13 -2.41 4.62
C LEU A 198 21.10 -1.44 5.29
N LEU A 199 21.87 -1.91 6.29
CA LEU A 199 22.88 -1.10 6.96
C LEU A 199 23.97 -0.62 6.01
N ALA A 200 24.46 -1.49 5.11
CA ALA A 200 25.51 -1.15 4.15
C ALA A 200 25.05 -0.10 3.11
N HIS A 201 23.74 0.02 2.88
CA HIS A 201 23.15 0.99 1.96
C HIS A 201 22.54 2.22 2.65
N ALA A 202 22.63 2.31 3.98
CA ALA A 202 22.19 3.49 4.72
C ALA A 202 23.10 4.69 4.45
N ALA A 203 22.51 5.85 4.20
CA ALA A 203 23.22 7.09 3.90
C ALA A 203 22.46 8.32 4.42
N LEU A 204 23.17 9.44 4.59
CA LEU A 204 22.58 10.75 4.86
C LEU A 204 21.96 11.32 3.57
N ASP A 205 20.88 12.10 3.69
CA ASP A 205 20.22 12.73 2.53
C ASP A 205 21.06 13.86 1.93
N SER A 206 21.80 14.58 2.77
CA SER A 206 22.87 15.47 2.37
C SER A 206 24.18 14.69 2.34
N GLY A 207 24.97 14.82 1.27
CA GLY A 207 26.34 14.31 1.26
C GLY A 207 27.10 14.77 2.50
N ALA A 208 28.06 13.95 2.96
CA ALA A 208 28.88 14.30 4.13
C ALA A 208 29.36 15.77 4.00
N PRO A 209 29.30 16.56 5.09
CA PRO A 209 29.81 17.93 5.04
C PRO A 209 31.22 17.85 4.45
N ARG A 210 31.47 18.62 3.38
CA ARG A 210 32.81 18.75 2.83
C ARG A 210 33.65 19.38 3.94
N VAL A 211 34.46 18.55 4.61
CA VAL A 211 35.49 19.00 5.56
C VAL A 211 36.61 19.65 4.78
#